data_AF-A0A3M1WKZ8-F1
#
_entry.id   AF-A0A3M1WKZ8-F1
#
_cell.length_a   1.000
_cell.length_b   1.000
_cell.length_c   1.000
_cell.angle_alpha   90.00
_cell.angle_beta   90.00
_cell.angle_gamma   90.00
#
_symmetry.space_group_name_H-M   'P 1'
#
loop_
_entity.id
_entity.type
_entity.pdbx_description
1 polymer ?
#
loop_
_entity_poly.entity_id
_entity_poly.type
_entity_poly.pdbx_seq_one_letter_code
_entity_poly.pdbx_strand_id
1 'polypeptide(L)'
;AVLKGLKKVKTTATWIPWSYERLSFESGYGAGVVSPAWYELLFEKRPEAATRWMVKVARMLRKEDVGTSSAHIIEAIRLAEALAAMRGLPLPGIDELREAAISTICEGDEEKMLLVERELLRGASVGKVPQHLKLPTVALLQDIEKEVKSCRLSKYWESPGESWLGATAANPTGGIDLRSESGKRKSVLLHRLSLLDIHWGRRVELSRHHSAGGFLEHWKLHWQPDFIIQIIEAATWGNTLEEACIHYLNRKVFEQESLPQLTALLQQVLDADLPSVLPPLLRKLDNISALSTDVFELMEALPPLVSVARYGNTRGTDVSAVEAVIRHLVPRIFIGLPAA
;
A
#
# COMPACT_ATOMS: atom_id res chain seq x y z
N ALA A 1 -26.23 26.98 18.95
CA ALA A 1 -26.80 28.09 18.15
C ALA A 1 -26.66 27.87 16.64
N VAL A 2 -25.51 27.38 16.14
CA VAL A 2 -25.23 27.29 14.69
C VAL A 2 -26.00 26.18 13.94
N LEU A 3 -26.43 25.11 14.63
CA LEU A 3 -27.08 23.95 13.99
C LEU A 3 -28.62 23.96 14.04
N LYS A 4 -29.24 25.04 14.54
CA LYS A 4 -30.70 25.08 14.77
C LYS A 4 -31.43 25.50 13.49
N GLY A 5 -32.30 24.64 12.95
CA GLY A 5 -33.13 24.91 11.75
C GLY A 5 -32.68 24.26 10.45
N LEU A 6 -31.53 23.57 10.43
CA LEU A 6 -31.06 22.83 9.25
C LEU A 6 -31.86 21.54 9.03
N LYS A 7 -32.09 21.19 7.75
CA LYS A 7 -32.70 19.89 7.40
C LYS A 7 -31.80 18.76 7.93
N LYS A 8 -32.41 17.80 8.62
CA LYS A 8 -31.72 16.59 9.07
C LYS A 8 -31.26 15.81 7.84
N VAL A 9 -29.97 15.56 7.72
CA VAL A 9 -29.39 14.68 6.71
C VAL A 9 -29.26 13.29 7.32
N LYS A 10 -29.74 12.25 6.62
CA LYS A 10 -29.47 10.87 7.03
C LYS A 10 -27.96 10.66 6.99
N THR A 11 -27.37 10.44 8.16
CA THR A 11 -25.93 10.24 8.31
C THR A 11 -25.69 8.78 8.65
N THR A 12 -24.69 8.21 7.99
CA THR A 12 -24.29 6.81 8.14
C THR A 12 -22.89 6.83 8.73
N ALA A 13 -22.69 6.23 9.91
CA ALA A 13 -21.38 6.14 10.56
C ALA A 13 -20.84 4.71 10.44
N THR A 14 -19.53 4.58 10.26
CA THR A 14 -18.84 3.29 10.26
C THR A 14 -17.69 3.28 11.27
N TRP A 15 -17.36 2.10 11.79
CA TRP A 15 -16.23 1.90 12.69
C TRP A 15 -15.07 1.36 11.88
N ILE A 16 -13.89 1.94 12.07
CA ILE A 16 -12.66 1.54 11.40
C ILE A 16 -11.76 0.88 12.46
N PRO A 17 -11.27 -0.34 12.23
CA PRO A 17 -10.32 -0.96 13.14
C PRO A 17 -9.03 -0.14 13.15
N TRP A 18 -8.54 0.17 14.35
CA TRP A 18 -7.24 0.82 14.49
C TRP A 18 -6.13 -0.21 14.50
N SER A 19 -5.04 0.10 13.80
CA SER A 19 -3.78 -0.62 13.89
C SER A 19 -2.87 0.05 14.90
N TYR A 20 -1.90 -0.70 15.41
CA TYR A 20 -0.84 -0.10 16.20
C TYR A 20 -0.04 0.93 15.41
N GLU A 21 0.20 0.68 14.12
CA GLU A 21 0.91 1.62 13.27
C GLU A 21 0.25 3.00 13.28
N ARG A 22 -1.09 3.08 13.18
CA ARG A 22 -1.83 4.35 13.27
C ARG A 22 -1.89 4.95 14.67
N LEU A 23 -1.94 4.11 15.71
CA LEU A 23 -1.86 4.61 17.07
C LEU A 23 -0.48 5.17 17.38
N SER A 24 0.56 4.77 16.66
CA SER A 24 1.92 5.22 16.92
C SER A 24 2.13 6.68 16.52
N PHE A 25 2.80 7.44 17.38
CA PHE A 25 3.26 8.79 17.07
C PHE A 25 4.18 8.82 15.82
N GLU A 26 4.97 7.77 15.58
CA GLU A 26 5.86 7.68 14.41
C GLU A 26 5.12 7.72 13.06
N SER A 27 3.83 7.39 13.04
CA SER A 27 3.02 7.44 11.80
C SER A 27 2.69 8.87 11.35
N GLY A 28 3.06 9.88 12.13
CA GLY A 28 2.66 11.28 11.91
C GLY A 28 1.30 11.61 12.53
N TYR A 29 0.68 10.68 13.27
CA TYR A 29 -0.51 10.98 14.05
C TYR A 29 -0.13 11.79 15.29
N GLY A 30 -0.43 13.09 15.28
CA GLY A 30 0.00 14.03 16.34
C GLY A 30 -0.55 13.76 17.75
N ALA A 31 -1.60 12.92 17.86
CA ALA A 31 -2.12 12.42 19.14
C ALA A 31 -1.75 10.94 19.39
N GLY A 32 -0.78 10.41 18.63
CA GLY A 32 -0.31 9.06 18.74
C GLY A 32 0.46 8.80 20.03
N VAL A 33 0.54 7.52 20.39
CA VAL A 33 1.25 7.02 21.56
C VAL A 33 2.62 6.46 21.15
N VAL A 34 3.60 6.50 22.04
CA VAL A 34 4.98 6.07 21.72
C VAL A 34 5.08 4.57 21.40
N SER A 35 4.42 3.73 22.19
CA SER A 35 4.39 2.28 21.95
C SER A 35 3.00 1.70 22.23
N PRO A 36 2.15 1.55 21.21
CA PRO A 36 0.84 0.93 21.36
C PRO A 36 0.91 -0.46 22.00
N ALA A 37 1.91 -1.26 21.60
CA ALA A 37 2.12 -2.60 22.14
C ALA A 37 2.46 -2.62 23.64
N TRP A 38 3.23 -1.65 24.13
CA TRP A 38 3.49 -1.49 25.56
C TRP A 38 2.23 -1.11 26.33
N TYR A 39 1.46 -0.15 25.82
CA TYR A 39 0.26 0.30 26.50
C TYR A 39 -0.85 -0.76 26.55
N GLU A 40 -1.01 -1.59 25.50
CA GLU A 40 -1.88 -2.77 25.58
C GLU A 40 -1.41 -3.74 26.67
N LEU A 41 -0.13 -4.09 26.68
CA LEU A 41 0.42 -5.01 27.68
C LEU A 41 0.23 -4.48 29.11
N LEU A 42 0.45 -3.18 29.31
CA LEU A 42 0.24 -2.50 30.59
C LEU A 42 -1.24 -2.52 30.98
N PHE A 43 -2.16 -2.33 30.03
CA PHE A 43 -3.60 -2.36 30.27
C PHE A 43 -4.09 -3.76 30.63
N GLU A 44 -3.67 -4.79 29.90
CA GLU A 44 -4.14 -6.16 30.09
C GLU A 44 -3.46 -6.89 31.27
N LYS A 45 -2.17 -6.63 31.49
CA LYS A 45 -1.29 -7.40 32.39
C LYS A 45 -0.40 -6.50 33.25
N ARG A 46 -0.97 -5.43 33.81
CA ARG A 46 -0.25 -4.41 34.60
C ARG A 46 0.82 -4.95 35.57
N PRO A 47 0.56 -5.97 36.42
CA PRO A 47 1.55 -6.44 37.38
C PRO A 47 2.74 -7.17 36.75
N GLU A 48 2.54 -7.77 35.58
CA GLU A 48 3.56 -8.56 34.87
C GLU A 48 4.15 -7.83 33.65
N ALA A 49 3.74 -6.58 33.41
CA ALA A 49 4.03 -5.87 32.17
C ALA A 49 5.53 -5.73 31.92
N ALA A 50 6.29 -5.26 32.92
CA ALA A 50 7.75 -5.12 32.83
C ALA A 50 8.43 -6.47 32.51
N THR A 51 8.05 -7.53 33.23
CA THR A 51 8.59 -8.88 33.01
C THR A 51 8.28 -9.41 31.62
N ARG A 52 7.03 -9.29 31.17
CA ARG A 52 6.61 -9.76 29.84
C ARG A 52 7.28 -8.99 28.72
N TRP A 53 7.45 -7.68 28.89
CA TRP A 53 8.17 -6.84 27.95
C TRP A 53 9.63 -7.26 27.85
N MET A 54 10.34 -7.43 28.98
CA MET A 54 11.74 -7.87 28.99
C MET A 54 11.95 -9.27 28.41
N VAL A 55 11.02 -10.19 28.69
CA VAL A 55 11.05 -11.53 28.06
C VAL A 55 10.85 -11.42 26.55
N LYS A 56 10.00 -10.51 26.06
CA LYS A 56 9.81 -10.27 24.62
C LYS A 56 11.08 -9.71 23.98
N VAL A 57 11.71 -8.71 24.59
CA VAL A 57 13.01 -8.15 24.15
C VAL A 57 14.06 -9.25 24.06
N ALA A 58 14.27 -10.01 25.14
CA ALA A 58 15.24 -11.10 25.18
C ALA A 58 14.99 -12.16 24.10
N ARG A 59 13.73 -12.48 23.79
CA ARG A 59 13.37 -13.42 22.72
C ARG A 59 13.67 -12.87 21.34
N MET A 60 13.43 -11.59 21.10
CA MET A 60 13.71 -10.93 19.83
C MET A 60 15.22 -10.81 19.60
N LEU A 61 15.97 -10.37 20.61
CA LEU A 61 17.42 -10.28 20.57
C LEU A 61 18.09 -11.63 20.32
N ARG A 62 17.59 -12.72 20.93
CA ARG A 62 18.08 -14.07 20.63
C ARG A 62 17.83 -14.53 19.19
N LYS A 63 16.82 -14.01 18.50
CA LYS A 63 16.61 -14.31 17.06
C LYS A 63 17.63 -13.62 16.18
N GLU A 64 18.15 -12.48 16.64
CA GLU A 64 19.25 -11.73 16.02
C GLU A 64 20.62 -12.17 16.57
N ASP A 65 20.72 -13.41 17.09
CA ASP A 65 21.94 -14.01 17.65
C ASP A 65 22.59 -13.25 18.83
N VAL A 66 21.85 -12.39 19.54
CA VAL A 66 22.32 -11.72 20.77
C VAL A 66 22.07 -12.61 22.00
N GLY A 67 23.16 -13.05 22.63
CA GLY A 67 23.17 -13.96 23.78
C GLY A 67 22.51 -13.39 25.04
N THR A 68 21.23 -13.66 25.24
CA THR A 68 20.48 -13.17 26.42
C THR A 68 20.17 -14.29 27.42
N SER A 69 20.64 -14.18 28.67
CA SER A 69 20.35 -15.14 29.75
C SER A 69 19.13 -14.73 30.59
N SER A 70 18.60 -15.64 31.42
CA SER A 70 17.58 -15.28 32.41
C SER A 70 18.10 -14.34 33.49
N ALA A 71 19.41 -14.40 33.81
CA ALA A 71 20.05 -13.48 34.73
C ALA A 71 20.00 -12.04 34.20
N HIS A 72 20.24 -11.83 32.90
CA HIS A 72 20.13 -10.51 32.28
C HIS A 72 18.71 -9.95 32.40
N ILE A 73 17.68 -10.78 32.22
CA ILE A 73 16.27 -10.36 32.36
C ILE A 73 15.96 -9.91 33.79
N ILE A 74 16.38 -10.69 34.79
CA ILE A 74 16.16 -10.35 36.21
C ILE A 74 16.83 -9.02 36.55
N GLU A 75 18.06 -8.81 36.09
CA GLU A 75 18.80 -7.58 36.35
C GLU A 75 18.19 -6.38 35.59
N ALA A 76 17.77 -6.56 34.34
CA ALA A 76 17.06 -5.54 33.58
C ALA A 76 15.79 -5.06 34.29
N ILE A 77 15.00 -5.98 34.86
CA ILE A 77 13.78 -5.63 35.59
C ILE A 77 14.13 -4.84 36.86
N ARG A 78 15.12 -5.30 37.64
CA ARG A 78 15.56 -4.59 38.85
C ARG A 78 16.07 -3.18 38.55
N LEU A 79 16.85 -3.04 37.48
CA LEU A 79 17.35 -1.74 37.04
C LEU A 79 16.20 -0.84 36.59
N ALA A 80 15.24 -1.34 35.82
CA ALA A 80 14.07 -0.58 35.40
C ALA A 80 13.22 -0.11 36.59
N GLU A 81 13.04 -0.95 37.61
CA GLU A 81 12.35 -0.60 38.85
C GLU A 81 13.11 0.47 39.66
N ALA A 82 14.44 0.37 39.73
CA ALA A 82 15.27 1.38 40.38
C ALA A 82 15.19 2.74 39.64
N LEU A 83 15.26 2.73 38.31
CA LEU A 83 15.09 3.93 37.48
C LEU A 83 13.70 4.56 37.68
N ALA A 84 12.66 3.74 37.71
CA ALA A 84 11.29 4.21 37.97
C ALA A 84 11.18 4.87 39.35
N ALA A 85 11.75 4.25 40.38
CA ALA A 85 11.77 4.81 41.73
C ALA A 85 12.53 6.14 41.80
N MET A 86 13.69 6.25 41.15
CA MET A 86 14.46 7.50 41.06
C MET A 86 13.70 8.62 40.34
N ARG A 87 12.87 8.27 39.36
CA ARG A 87 12.04 9.20 38.58
C ARG A 87 10.68 9.49 39.23
N GLY A 88 10.39 8.90 40.40
CA GLY A 88 9.11 9.06 41.10
C GLY A 88 7.93 8.42 40.37
N LEU A 89 8.19 7.43 39.52
CA LEU A 89 7.17 6.70 38.77
C LEU A 89 6.65 5.52 39.59
N PRO A 90 5.34 5.23 39.54
CA PRO A 90 4.77 4.10 40.28
C PRO A 90 5.15 2.74 39.68
N LEU A 91 5.52 2.71 38.40
CA LEU A 91 5.89 1.53 37.61
C LEU A 91 6.91 1.97 36.54
N PRO A 92 7.81 1.08 36.09
CA PRO A 92 8.69 1.36 34.95
C PRO A 92 7.86 1.66 33.69
N GLY A 93 8.16 2.78 33.04
CA GLY A 93 7.68 3.14 31.73
C GLY A 93 8.53 2.53 30.61
N ILE A 94 8.21 2.91 29.37
CA ILE A 94 8.93 2.41 28.20
C ILE A 94 10.39 2.86 28.20
N ASP A 95 10.67 4.06 28.70
CA ASP A 95 12.01 4.64 28.74
C ASP A 95 12.89 3.94 29.78
N GLU A 96 12.36 3.69 31.00
CA GLU A 96 13.10 2.95 32.03
C GLU A 96 13.39 1.51 31.59
N LEU A 97 12.44 0.87 30.92
CA LEU A 97 12.61 -0.46 30.37
C LEU A 97 13.64 -0.48 29.23
N ARG A 98 13.61 0.51 28.33
CA ARG A 98 14.59 0.66 27.25
C ARG A 98 15.99 0.88 27.79
N GLU A 99 16.18 1.83 28.70
CA GLU A 99 17.47 2.13 29.32
C GLU A 99 18.04 0.91 30.06
N ALA A 100 17.18 0.20 30.81
CA ALA A 100 17.61 -0.99 31.53
C ALA A 100 18.00 -2.12 30.57
N ALA A 101 17.28 -2.32 29.48
CA ALA A 101 17.61 -3.31 28.46
C ALA A 101 18.92 -3.00 27.73
N ILE A 102 19.17 -1.71 27.39
CA ILE A 102 20.42 -1.27 26.79
C ILE A 102 21.58 -1.55 27.75
N SER A 103 21.42 -1.15 29.02
CA SER A 103 22.49 -1.25 30.02
C SER A 103 22.85 -2.70 30.39
N THR A 104 21.86 -3.60 30.41
CA THR A 104 22.06 -4.98 30.90
C THR A 104 22.15 -6.01 29.78
N ILE A 105 21.14 -6.05 28.90
CA ILE A 105 21.03 -7.08 27.86
C ILE A 105 21.92 -6.73 26.66
N CYS A 106 21.99 -5.45 26.30
CA CYS A 106 22.80 -4.98 25.17
C CYS A 106 24.22 -4.59 25.56
N GLU A 107 24.56 -4.66 26.86
CA GLU A 107 25.90 -4.33 27.40
C GLU A 107 26.32 -2.88 27.09
N GLY A 108 25.35 -1.96 27.04
CA GLY A 108 25.56 -0.55 26.72
C GLY A 108 25.55 -0.21 25.23
N ASP A 109 25.36 -1.20 24.36
CA ASP A 109 25.32 -1.00 22.91
C ASP A 109 23.90 -0.69 22.41
N GLU A 110 23.65 0.56 22.03
CA GLU A 110 22.35 0.99 21.52
C GLU A 110 21.99 0.37 20.16
N GLU A 111 22.99 0.01 19.33
CA GLU A 111 22.75 -0.59 18.00
C GLU A 111 22.03 -1.93 18.12
N LYS A 112 22.37 -2.73 19.13
CA LYS A 112 21.69 -4.02 19.40
C LYS A 112 20.21 -3.81 19.73
N MET A 113 19.88 -2.73 20.43
CA MET A 113 18.48 -2.41 20.76
C MET A 113 17.71 -1.96 19.51
N LEU A 114 18.33 -1.19 18.62
CA LEU A 114 17.71 -0.71 17.37
C LEU A 114 17.21 -1.85 16.47
N LEU A 115 17.88 -3.00 16.48
CA LEU A 115 17.47 -4.21 15.72
C LEU A 115 16.05 -4.67 16.08
N VAL A 116 15.67 -4.54 17.35
CA VAL A 116 14.39 -5.05 17.88
C VAL A 116 13.41 -3.94 18.19
N GLU A 117 13.88 -2.70 18.36
CA GLU A 117 13.11 -1.54 18.80
C GLU A 117 11.91 -1.26 17.89
N ARG A 118 12.11 -1.32 16.57
CA ARG A 118 11.02 -1.07 15.60
C ARG A 118 9.87 -2.07 15.73
N GLU A 119 10.18 -3.36 15.92
CA GLU A 119 9.15 -4.39 16.10
C GLU A 119 8.52 -4.35 17.51
N LEU A 120 9.31 -4.01 18.54
CA LEU A 120 8.85 -3.85 19.92
C LEU A 120 7.86 -2.72 20.09
N LEU A 121 8.20 -1.54 19.54
CA LEU A 121 7.40 -0.33 19.67
C LEU A 121 6.14 -0.42 18.82
N ARG A 122 6.26 -0.85 17.57
CA ARG A 122 5.11 -0.92 16.65
C ARG A 122 4.17 -2.04 17.01
N GLY A 123 4.65 -3.28 17.16
CA GLY A 123 3.80 -4.47 17.09
C GLY A 123 2.97 -4.54 15.79
N ALA A 124 2.28 -5.66 15.56
CA ALA A 124 1.51 -5.88 14.32
C ALA A 124 0.03 -6.19 14.61
N SER A 125 -0.52 -5.60 15.68
CA SER A 125 -1.91 -5.85 16.05
C SER A 125 -2.86 -4.91 15.33
N VAL A 126 -4.00 -5.47 14.95
CA VAL A 126 -5.11 -4.75 14.32
C VAL A 126 -6.35 -5.04 15.16
N GLY A 127 -7.03 -4.00 15.59
CA GLY A 127 -8.30 -4.11 16.29
C GLY A 127 -9.33 -4.87 15.44
N LYS A 128 -10.29 -5.52 16.09
CA LYS A 128 -11.39 -6.19 15.40
C LYS A 128 -12.68 -5.45 15.69
N VAL A 129 -13.45 -5.15 14.64
CA VAL A 129 -14.82 -4.70 14.81
C VAL A 129 -15.71 -5.92 15.08
N PRO A 130 -16.56 -5.90 16.12
CA PRO A 130 -17.47 -7.01 16.38
C PRO A 130 -18.44 -7.25 15.21
N GLN A 131 -18.53 -8.50 14.74
CA GLN A 131 -19.36 -8.89 13.59
C GLN A 131 -20.87 -8.62 13.77
N HIS A 132 -21.35 -8.50 15.02
CA HIS A 132 -22.75 -8.23 15.32
C HIS A 132 -23.15 -6.76 15.11
N LEU A 133 -22.18 -5.84 15.05
CA LEU A 133 -22.45 -4.52 14.51
C LEU A 133 -22.64 -4.68 13.01
N LYS A 134 -23.89 -4.67 12.56
CA LYS A 134 -24.24 -4.45 11.14
C LYS A 134 -23.80 -3.02 10.77
N LEU A 135 -22.50 -2.86 10.58
CA LEU A 135 -21.95 -1.67 10.01
C LEU A 135 -22.54 -1.51 8.62
N PRO A 136 -22.97 -0.32 8.23
CA PRO A 136 -23.10 0.03 6.84
C PRO A 136 -21.68 -0.01 6.25
N THR A 137 -21.29 -1.19 5.78
CA THR A 137 -20.03 -1.36 5.09
C THR A 137 -20.06 -0.45 3.88
N VAL A 138 -19.00 0.32 3.69
CA VAL A 138 -18.85 1.13 2.49
C VAL A 138 -19.02 0.22 1.27
N ALA A 139 -19.89 0.60 0.34
CA ALA A 139 -20.25 -0.24 -0.80
C ALA A 139 -19.01 -0.71 -1.58
N LEU A 140 -18.04 0.20 -1.74
CA LEU A 140 -16.75 -0.07 -2.36
C LEU A 140 -15.94 -1.16 -1.63
N LEU A 141 -15.95 -1.18 -0.29
CA LEU A 141 -15.26 -2.22 0.47
C LEU A 141 -15.91 -3.59 0.25
N GLN A 142 -17.24 -3.66 0.19
CA GLN A 142 -17.93 -4.92 -0.12
C GLN A 142 -17.64 -5.40 -1.55
N ASP A 143 -17.53 -4.48 -2.49
CA ASP A 143 -17.18 -4.78 -3.87
C ASP A 143 -15.74 -5.33 -3.99
N ILE A 144 -14.78 -4.67 -3.36
CA ILE A 144 -13.38 -5.13 -3.31
C ILE A 144 -13.28 -6.50 -2.66
N GLU A 145 -13.96 -6.74 -1.53
CA GLU A 145 -13.95 -8.06 -0.89
C GLU A 145 -14.55 -9.17 -1.78
N LYS A 146 -15.57 -8.85 -2.58
CA LYS A 146 -16.14 -9.78 -3.57
C LYS A 146 -15.12 -10.09 -4.67
N GLU A 147 -14.42 -9.07 -5.18
CA GLU A 147 -13.38 -9.26 -6.20
C GLU A 147 -12.16 -10.02 -5.66
N VAL A 148 -11.75 -9.76 -4.42
CA VAL A 148 -10.67 -10.52 -3.76
C VAL A 148 -11.05 -11.99 -3.62
N LYS A 149 -12.31 -12.30 -3.29
CA LYS A 149 -12.84 -13.67 -3.24
C LYS A 149 -12.93 -14.29 -4.63
N SER A 150 -13.42 -13.56 -5.63
CA SER A 150 -13.52 -14.01 -7.03
C SER A 150 -12.15 -14.41 -7.59
N CYS A 151 -11.12 -13.61 -7.26
CA CYS A 151 -9.73 -13.81 -7.68
C CYS A 151 -8.95 -14.83 -6.82
N ARG A 152 -9.60 -15.44 -5.81
CA ARG A 152 -9.00 -16.39 -4.86
C ARG A 152 -7.78 -15.81 -4.12
N LEU A 153 -7.82 -14.51 -3.80
CA LEU A 153 -6.75 -13.81 -3.06
C LEU A 153 -7.06 -13.64 -1.57
N SER A 154 -8.16 -14.21 -1.07
CA SER A 154 -8.59 -14.09 0.33
C SER A 154 -7.53 -14.51 1.36
N LYS A 155 -6.58 -15.38 0.99
CA LYS A 155 -5.46 -15.77 1.86
C LYS A 155 -4.52 -14.60 2.18
N TYR A 156 -4.39 -13.65 1.26
CA TYR A 156 -3.47 -12.52 1.37
C TYR A 156 -4.15 -11.25 1.90
N TRP A 157 -5.48 -11.23 1.90
CA TRP A 157 -6.29 -10.14 2.42
C TRP A 157 -6.35 -10.23 3.94
N GLU A 158 -6.13 -9.11 4.65
CA GLU A 158 -6.05 -9.09 6.12
C GLU A 158 -4.95 -9.97 6.74
N SER A 159 -4.03 -10.51 5.92
CA SER A 159 -2.89 -11.29 6.41
C SER A 159 -1.72 -10.37 6.76
N PRO A 160 -1.17 -10.44 7.99
CA PRO A 160 0.03 -9.70 8.34
C PRO A 160 1.26 -10.28 7.61
N GLY A 161 2.19 -9.40 7.21
CA GLY A 161 3.47 -9.77 6.58
C GLY A 161 3.56 -9.46 5.08
N GLU A 162 4.76 -9.60 4.52
CA GLU A 162 5.01 -9.50 3.08
C GLU A 162 4.99 -10.91 2.47
N SER A 163 4.30 -11.09 1.34
CA SER A 163 4.20 -12.39 0.67
C SER A 163 4.21 -12.26 -0.85
N TRP A 164 4.90 -13.18 -1.51
CA TRP A 164 4.93 -13.25 -2.96
C TRP A 164 3.66 -13.91 -3.51
N LEU A 165 3.05 -13.28 -4.52
CA LEU A 165 1.85 -13.80 -5.15
C LEU A 165 2.16 -15.04 -5.99
N GLY A 166 1.52 -16.17 -5.65
CA GLY A 166 1.72 -17.44 -6.34
C GLY A 166 3.00 -18.18 -5.94
N ALA A 167 3.67 -17.77 -4.86
CA ALA A 167 4.85 -18.46 -4.35
C ALA A 167 4.53 -19.91 -3.96
N THR A 168 5.36 -20.82 -4.45
CA THR A 168 5.33 -22.26 -4.15
C THR A 168 6.72 -22.69 -3.70
N ALA A 169 6.85 -23.81 -2.99
CA ALA A 169 8.18 -24.31 -2.55
C ALA A 169 9.19 -24.46 -3.71
N ALA A 170 8.72 -24.72 -4.93
CA ALA A 170 9.54 -24.81 -6.15
C ALA A 170 9.77 -23.47 -6.87
N ASN A 171 8.97 -22.43 -6.58
CA ASN A 171 9.10 -21.10 -7.17
C ASN A 171 8.82 -20.04 -6.09
N PRO A 172 9.84 -19.62 -5.32
CA PRO A 172 9.68 -18.70 -4.19
C PRO A 172 9.31 -17.28 -4.61
N THR A 173 9.60 -16.87 -5.86
CA THR A 173 9.22 -15.57 -6.42
C THR A 173 7.82 -15.53 -7.02
N GLY A 174 7.18 -16.69 -7.17
CA GLY A 174 5.83 -16.79 -7.74
C GLY A 174 5.74 -16.28 -9.18
N GLY A 175 4.60 -15.69 -9.53
CA GLY A 175 4.34 -15.12 -10.86
C GLY A 175 2.89 -15.34 -11.32
N ILE A 176 2.30 -14.33 -11.95
CA ILE A 176 0.98 -14.43 -12.58
C ILE A 176 1.14 -14.44 -14.10
N ASP A 177 0.53 -15.42 -14.76
CA ASP A 177 0.50 -15.52 -16.22
C ASP A 177 -0.73 -14.77 -16.78
N LEU A 178 -0.47 -13.69 -17.51
CA LEU A 178 -1.46 -12.81 -18.14
C LEU A 178 -2.20 -13.47 -19.31
N ARG A 179 -1.74 -14.62 -19.83
CA ARG A 179 -2.48 -15.40 -20.84
C ARG A 179 -3.68 -16.13 -20.24
N SER A 180 -3.62 -16.40 -18.93
CA SER A 180 -4.72 -17.02 -18.21
C SER A 180 -5.73 -15.95 -17.78
N GLU A 181 -7.02 -16.21 -18.00
CA GLU A 181 -8.10 -15.30 -17.57
C GLU A 181 -8.05 -15.02 -16.04
N SER A 182 -7.66 -16.03 -15.25
CA SER A 182 -7.49 -15.87 -13.80
C SER A 182 -6.29 -15.00 -13.41
N GLY A 183 -5.17 -15.09 -14.15
CA GLY A 183 -4.01 -14.22 -13.95
C GLY A 183 -4.30 -12.78 -14.39
N LYS A 184 -5.01 -12.60 -15.50
CA LYS A 184 -5.47 -11.29 -15.97
C LYS A 184 -6.33 -10.60 -14.92
N ARG A 185 -7.34 -11.28 -14.36
CA ARG A 185 -8.21 -10.69 -13.32
C ARG A 185 -7.44 -10.26 -12.06
N LYS A 186 -6.46 -11.06 -11.63
CA LYS A 186 -5.58 -10.70 -10.50
C LYS A 186 -4.74 -9.47 -10.79
N SER A 187 -4.13 -9.40 -11.97
CA SER A 187 -3.35 -8.22 -12.43
C SER A 187 -4.24 -6.97 -12.44
N VAL A 188 -5.42 -7.06 -13.07
CA VAL A 188 -6.39 -5.96 -13.16
C VAL A 188 -6.82 -5.45 -11.79
N LEU A 189 -7.14 -6.34 -10.85
CA LEU A 189 -7.51 -5.97 -9.48
C LEU A 189 -6.39 -5.19 -8.79
N LEU A 190 -5.14 -5.67 -8.87
CA LEU A 190 -3.99 -5.01 -8.24
C LEU A 190 -3.67 -3.65 -8.88
N HIS A 191 -3.79 -3.54 -10.20
CA HIS A 191 -3.62 -2.27 -10.91
C HIS A 191 -4.74 -1.27 -10.57
N ARG A 192 -6.00 -1.72 -10.47
CA ARG A 192 -7.13 -0.87 -10.05
C ARG A 192 -6.96 -0.37 -8.61
N LEU A 193 -6.49 -1.20 -7.70
CA LEU A 193 -6.20 -0.76 -6.33
C LEU A 193 -5.04 0.25 -6.28
N SER A 194 -3.95 -0.01 -7.02
CA SER A 194 -2.81 0.90 -7.13
C SER A 194 -3.21 2.27 -7.70
N LEU A 195 -4.15 2.31 -8.65
CA LEU A 195 -4.70 3.55 -9.19
C LEU A 195 -5.39 4.43 -8.15
N LEU A 196 -6.07 3.82 -7.17
CA LEU A 196 -6.74 4.52 -6.07
C LEU A 196 -5.79 4.78 -4.89
N ASP A 197 -4.48 4.72 -5.12
CA ASP A 197 -3.42 4.85 -4.11
C ASP A 197 -3.43 3.75 -3.03
N ILE A 198 -4.13 2.64 -3.29
CA ILE A 198 -4.19 1.44 -2.41
C ILE A 198 -3.11 0.45 -2.83
N HIS A 199 -1.94 0.59 -2.22
CA HIS A 199 -0.72 -0.14 -2.59
C HIS A 199 -0.63 -1.55 -1.99
N TRP A 200 -1.70 -2.34 -2.07
CA TRP A 200 -1.71 -3.70 -1.52
C TRP A 200 -0.69 -4.62 -2.19
N GLY A 201 -0.45 -4.41 -3.49
CA GLY A 201 0.56 -5.12 -4.25
C GLY A 201 1.59 -4.18 -4.86
N ARG A 202 2.88 -4.50 -4.69
CA ARG A 202 3.98 -3.86 -5.42
C ARG A 202 4.46 -4.78 -6.53
N ARG A 203 4.42 -4.28 -7.76
CA ARG A 203 5.00 -4.96 -8.93
C ARG A 203 6.52 -4.93 -8.84
N VAL A 204 7.14 -6.09 -9.05
CA VAL A 204 8.61 -6.23 -9.07
C VAL A 204 9.01 -6.75 -10.45
N GLU A 205 9.89 -6.01 -11.13
CA GLU A 205 10.49 -6.46 -12.37
C GLU A 205 11.70 -7.34 -12.05
N LEU A 206 11.58 -8.65 -12.30
CA LEU A 206 12.72 -9.57 -12.23
C LEU A 206 13.47 -9.52 -13.57
N SER A 207 14.81 -9.53 -13.51
CA SER A 207 15.71 -9.38 -14.66
C SER A 207 15.32 -10.22 -15.88
N ARG A 208 15.53 -9.64 -17.08
CA ARG A 208 15.15 -10.14 -18.42
C ARG A 208 15.52 -11.60 -18.73
N HIS A 209 16.42 -12.21 -17.98
CA HIS A 209 16.85 -13.61 -18.17
C HIS A 209 15.82 -14.65 -17.68
N HIS A 210 14.84 -14.25 -16.85
CA HIS A 210 13.75 -15.12 -16.39
C HIS A 210 12.37 -14.78 -16.99
N SER A 211 12.23 -13.63 -17.65
CA SER A 211 10.98 -13.14 -18.25
C SER A 211 10.96 -13.40 -19.75
N ALA A 212 10.79 -14.68 -20.11
CA ALA A 212 10.50 -15.07 -21.49
C ALA A 212 9.09 -14.57 -21.90
N GLY A 213 9.03 -13.30 -22.31
CA GLY A 213 7.84 -12.60 -22.78
C GLY A 213 7.13 -11.82 -21.67
N GLY A 214 6.64 -10.61 -22.00
CA GLY A 214 5.91 -9.70 -21.10
C GLY A 214 4.53 -10.21 -20.62
N PHE A 215 4.38 -11.53 -20.50
CA PHE A 215 3.18 -12.22 -20.07
C PHE A 215 3.24 -12.65 -18.60
N LEU A 216 4.38 -12.53 -17.94
CA LEU A 216 4.55 -12.91 -16.54
C LEU A 216 4.79 -11.67 -15.68
N GLU A 217 3.92 -11.43 -14.70
CA GLU A 217 4.09 -10.36 -13.72
C GLU A 217 4.41 -10.94 -12.33
N HIS A 218 5.28 -10.26 -11.59
CA HIS A 218 5.62 -10.63 -10.22
C HIS A 218 5.15 -9.54 -9.26
N TRP A 219 4.46 -9.96 -8.21
CA TRP A 219 3.84 -9.08 -7.23
C TRP A 219 4.20 -9.50 -5.82
N LYS A 220 4.61 -8.52 -5.01
CA LYS A 220 4.73 -8.65 -3.56
C LYS A 220 3.50 -8.02 -2.92
N LEU A 221 2.76 -8.81 -2.15
CA LEU A 221 1.58 -8.36 -1.43
C LEU A 221 1.93 -8.09 0.03
N HIS A 222 1.52 -6.92 0.51
CA HIS A 222 1.65 -6.54 1.91
C HIS A 222 0.35 -5.84 2.32
N TRP A 223 -0.46 -6.49 3.15
CA TRP A 223 -1.70 -5.89 3.64
C TRP A 223 -1.42 -4.94 4.80
N GLN A 224 -1.98 -3.73 4.71
CA GLN A 224 -1.95 -2.72 5.76
C GLN A 224 -3.38 -2.35 6.15
N PRO A 225 -3.69 -2.21 7.45
CA PRO A 225 -5.02 -1.78 7.91
C PRO A 225 -5.45 -0.42 7.35
N ASP A 226 -4.48 0.44 7.02
CA ASP A 226 -4.66 1.77 6.46
C ASP A 226 -5.41 1.77 5.12
N PHE A 227 -5.32 0.67 4.37
CA PHE A 227 -6.07 0.49 3.15
C PHE A 227 -7.58 0.55 3.35
N ILE A 228 -8.11 0.18 4.52
CA ILE A 228 -9.55 0.33 4.82
C ILE A 228 -9.94 1.81 4.76
N ILE A 229 -9.09 2.71 5.24
CA ILE A 229 -9.37 4.15 5.20
C ILE A 229 -9.24 4.69 3.79
N GLN A 230 -8.18 4.30 3.06
CA GLN A 230 -8.00 4.68 1.66
C GLN A 230 -9.18 4.21 0.80
N ILE A 231 -9.73 3.02 1.08
CA ILE A 231 -10.96 2.54 0.44
C ILE A 231 -12.16 3.42 0.80
N ILE A 232 -12.30 3.86 2.05
CA ILE A 232 -13.40 4.76 2.45
C ILE A 232 -13.27 6.13 1.78
N GLU A 233 -12.06 6.67 1.66
CA GLU A 233 -11.79 7.91 0.93
C GLU A 233 -12.07 7.73 -0.57
N ALA A 234 -11.63 6.61 -1.14
CA ALA A 234 -11.86 6.26 -2.53
C ALA A 234 -13.35 6.02 -2.86
N ALA A 235 -14.17 5.68 -1.86
CA ALA A 235 -15.62 5.51 -2.05
C ALA A 235 -16.34 6.81 -2.42
N THR A 236 -15.68 7.97 -2.29
CA THR A 236 -16.18 9.23 -2.84
C THR A 236 -16.25 9.21 -4.38
N TRP A 237 -15.45 8.37 -5.04
CA TRP A 237 -15.40 8.25 -6.51
C TRP A 237 -16.41 7.26 -7.07
N GLY A 238 -16.91 6.30 -6.28
CA GLY A 238 -17.84 5.28 -6.77
C GLY A 238 -18.13 4.19 -5.75
N ASN A 239 -19.17 3.40 -6.03
CA ASN A 239 -19.59 2.29 -5.17
C ASN A 239 -18.95 0.96 -5.57
N THR A 240 -18.42 0.86 -6.79
CA THR A 240 -17.64 -0.29 -7.27
C THR A 240 -16.21 0.12 -7.57
N LEU A 241 -15.28 -0.85 -7.53
CA LEU A 241 -13.87 -0.58 -7.82
C LEU A 241 -13.69 -0.06 -9.25
N GLU A 242 -14.48 -0.56 -10.19
CA GLU A 242 -14.47 -0.10 -11.57
C GLU A 242 -14.92 1.35 -11.70
N GLU A 243 -16.09 1.70 -11.14
CA GLU A 243 -16.62 3.07 -11.17
C GLU A 243 -15.66 4.05 -10.51
N ALA A 244 -15.13 3.70 -9.32
CA ALA A 244 -14.22 4.55 -8.58
C ALA A 244 -12.95 4.86 -9.40
N CYS A 245 -12.35 3.86 -10.04
CA CYS A 245 -11.20 4.05 -10.91
C CYS A 245 -11.54 4.90 -12.15
N ILE A 246 -12.70 4.68 -12.78
CA ILE A 246 -13.15 5.45 -13.96
C ILE A 246 -13.30 6.93 -13.60
N HIS A 247 -13.97 7.24 -12.50
CA HIS A 247 -14.18 8.62 -12.07
C HIS A 247 -12.87 9.30 -11.66
N TYR A 248 -12.02 8.59 -10.92
CA TYR A 248 -10.69 9.08 -10.52
C TYR A 248 -9.81 9.37 -11.75
N LEU A 249 -9.75 8.44 -12.71
CA LEU A 249 -8.98 8.62 -13.93
C LEU A 249 -9.53 9.73 -14.81
N ASN A 250 -10.85 9.82 -15.01
CA ASN A 250 -11.44 10.91 -15.78
C ASN A 250 -11.09 12.28 -15.19
N ARG A 251 -11.06 12.39 -13.85
CA ARG A 251 -10.59 13.61 -13.19
C ARG A 251 -9.11 13.87 -13.44
N LYS A 252 -8.23 12.88 -13.26
CA LYS A 252 -6.81 13.03 -13.57
C LYS A 252 -6.59 13.43 -15.03
N VAL A 253 -7.26 12.75 -15.97
CA VAL A 253 -7.19 13.08 -17.40
C VAL A 253 -7.66 14.51 -17.65
N PHE A 254 -8.68 15.01 -16.95
CA PHE A 254 -9.10 16.40 -17.07
C PHE A 254 -8.05 17.41 -16.55
N GLU A 255 -7.38 17.10 -15.44
CA GLU A 255 -6.38 17.97 -14.79
C GLU A 255 -5.01 17.98 -15.49
N GLN A 256 -4.63 16.90 -16.21
CA GLN A 256 -3.30 16.81 -16.84
C GLN A 256 -3.22 17.53 -18.20
N GLU A 257 -2.18 18.33 -18.40
CA GLU A 257 -1.90 19.02 -19.67
C GLU A 257 -0.62 18.52 -20.38
N SER A 258 0.17 17.67 -19.72
CA SER A 258 1.43 17.16 -20.25
C SER A 258 1.23 15.86 -21.06
N LEU A 259 1.83 15.82 -22.26
CA LEU A 259 1.83 14.65 -23.15
C LEU A 259 2.46 13.40 -22.49
N PRO A 260 3.68 13.46 -21.93
CA PRO A 260 4.28 12.33 -21.20
C PRO A 260 3.36 11.77 -20.11
N GLN A 261 2.74 12.64 -19.30
CA GLN A 261 1.84 12.20 -18.21
C GLN A 261 0.57 11.54 -18.74
N LEU A 262 0.00 12.03 -19.85
CA LEU A 262 -1.17 11.41 -20.47
C LEU A 262 -0.85 10.05 -21.10
N THR A 263 0.35 9.88 -21.67
CA THR A 263 0.78 8.55 -22.16
C THR A 263 1.07 7.57 -21.02
N ALA A 264 1.57 8.05 -19.87
CA ALA A 264 1.67 7.23 -18.67
C ALA A 264 0.29 6.81 -18.14
N LEU A 265 -0.70 7.71 -18.14
CA LEU A 265 -2.09 7.40 -17.79
C LEU A 265 -2.70 6.38 -18.77
N LEU A 266 -2.37 6.45 -20.07
CA LEU A 266 -2.81 5.47 -21.06
C LEU A 266 -2.33 4.06 -20.68
N GLN A 267 -1.06 3.91 -20.30
CA GLN A 267 -0.54 2.63 -19.85
C GLN A 267 -1.31 2.12 -18.61
N GLN A 268 -1.56 2.99 -17.63
CA GLN A 268 -2.30 2.62 -16.42
C GLN A 268 -3.75 2.20 -16.73
N VAL A 269 -4.43 2.86 -17.66
CA VAL A 269 -5.79 2.51 -18.10
C VAL A 269 -5.82 1.12 -18.74
N LEU A 270 -4.80 0.78 -19.53
CA LEU A 270 -4.67 -0.52 -20.19
C LEU A 270 -4.36 -1.64 -19.19
N ASP A 271 -3.46 -1.36 -18.24
CA ASP A 271 -3.09 -2.29 -17.18
C ASP A 271 -4.28 -2.57 -16.23
N ALA A 272 -5.13 -1.56 -15.97
CA ALA A 272 -6.35 -1.67 -15.15
C ALA A 272 -7.61 -2.15 -15.90
N ASP A 273 -7.52 -2.38 -17.22
CA ASP A 273 -8.62 -2.84 -18.09
C ASP A 273 -9.89 -1.97 -17.95
N LEU A 274 -9.75 -0.66 -18.24
CA LEU A 274 -10.82 0.35 -18.14
C LEU A 274 -11.12 0.99 -19.51
N PRO A 275 -11.77 0.25 -20.44
CA PRO A 275 -11.91 0.70 -21.82
C PRO A 275 -12.76 1.97 -21.99
N SER A 276 -13.66 2.26 -21.05
CA SER A 276 -14.52 3.46 -21.07
C SER A 276 -13.75 4.78 -20.95
N VAL A 277 -12.55 4.77 -20.37
CA VAL A 277 -11.68 5.95 -20.20
C VAL A 277 -10.81 6.20 -21.43
N LEU A 278 -10.64 5.20 -22.32
CA LEU A 278 -9.77 5.33 -23.49
C LEU A 278 -10.24 6.39 -24.50
N PRO A 279 -11.52 6.46 -24.92
CA PRO A 279 -11.96 7.48 -25.87
C PRO A 279 -11.71 8.94 -25.42
N PRO A 280 -12.05 9.38 -24.19
CA PRO A 280 -11.76 10.74 -23.76
C PRO A 280 -10.26 11.01 -23.63
N LEU A 281 -9.48 10.01 -23.19
CA LEU A 281 -8.03 10.14 -23.07
C LEU A 281 -7.35 10.31 -24.44
N LEU A 282 -7.71 9.47 -25.43
CA LEU A 282 -7.14 9.55 -26.77
C LEU A 282 -7.50 10.86 -27.47
N ARG A 283 -8.72 11.37 -27.28
CA ARG A 283 -9.11 12.71 -27.77
C ARG A 283 -8.27 13.82 -27.13
N LYS A 284 -8.00 13.73 -25.83
CA LYS A 284 -7.17 14.73 -25.14
C LYS A 284 -5.72 14.68 -25.61
N LEU A 285 -5.16 13.48 -25.76
CA LEU A 285 -3.83 13.25 -26.34
C LEU A 285 -3.72 13.85 -27.75
N ASP A 286 -4.69 13.58 -28.63
CA ASP A 286 -4.70 14.11 -30.00
C ASP A 286 -4.76 15.65 -29.99
N ASN A 287 -5.63 16.25 -29.16
CA ASN A 287 -5.74 17.70 -29.03
C ASN A 287 -4.45 18.37 -28.53
N ILE A 288 -3.81 17.82 -27.48
CA ILE A 288 -2.57 18.40 -26.94
C ILE A 288 -1.42 18.17 -27.92
N SER A 289 -1.35 17.01 -28.57
CA SER A 289 -0.36 16.75 -29.62
C SER A 289 -0.50 17.68 -30.83
N ALA A 290 -1.71 18.21 -31.08
CA ALA A 290 -1.97 19.19 -32.13
C ALA A 290 -1.51 20.60 -31.77
N LEU A 291 -1.40 20.91 -30.48
CA LEU A 291 -1.00 22.23 -29.98
C LEU A 291 0.48 22.26 -29.55
N SER A 292 1.09 21.11 -29.25
CA SER A 292 2.48 21.05 -28.82
C SER A 292 3.44 21.26 -29.98
N THR A 293 4.35 22.22 -29.80
CA THR A 293 5.50 22.48 -30.67
C THR A 293 6.79 21.88 -30.12
N ASP A 294 6.76 21.28 -28.92
CA ASP A 294 7.93 20.69 -28.30
C ASP A 294 8.18 19.27 -28.83
N VAL A 295 9.24 19.13 -29.63
CA VAL A 295 9.62 17.87 -30.27
C VAL A 295 10.05 16.84 -29.23
N PHE A 296 10.65 17.25 -28.11
CA PHE A 296 11.08 16.32 -27.07
C PHE A 296 9.88 15.66 -26.38
N GLU A 297 8.85 16.44 -26.03
CA GLU A 297 7.61 15.90 -25.45
C GLU A 297 6.90 14.91 -26.41
N LEU A 298 6.88 15.23 -27.71
CA LEU A 298 6.30 14.36 -28.73
C LEU A 298 7.11 13.06 -28.88
N MET A 299 8.44 13.15 -28.83
CA MET A 299 9.33 11.99 -28.89
C MET A 299 9.23 11.09 -27.64
N GLU A 300 9.07 11.67 -26.45
CA GLU A 300 8.86 10.91 -25.21
C GLU A 300 7.50 10.20 -25.17
N ALA A 301 6.47 10.80 -25.76
CA ALA A 301 5.13 10.21 -25.85
C ALA A 301 5.04 9.03 -26.83
N LEU A 302 5.98 8.90 -27.78
CA LEU A 302 5.89 7.93 -28.87
C LEU A 302 6.15 6.46 -28.45
N PRO A 303 7.20 6.12 -27.68
CA PRO A 303 7.48 4.73 -27.30
C PRO A 303 6.32 4.03 -26.57
N PRO A 304 5.64 4.66 -25.59
CA PRO A 304 4.46 4.06 -24.95
C PRO A 304 3.35 3.74 -25.97
N LEU A 305 3.01 4.70 -26.85
CA LEU A 305 1.96 4.53 -27.86
C LEU A 305 2.29 3.42 -28.85
N VAL A 306 3.53 3.36 -29.33
CA VAL A 306 4.00 2.30 -30.24
C VAL A 306 3.99 0.94 -29.54
N SER A 307 4.33 0.87 -28.25
CA SER A 307 4.26 -0.38 -27.50
C SER A 307 2.82 -0.90 -27.43
N VAL A 308 1.85 -0.01 -27.19
CA VAL A 308 0.41 -0.33 -27.17
C VAL A 308 -0.08 -0.79 -28.54
N ALA A 309 0.33 -0.12 -29.62
CA ALA A 309 -0.06 -0.50 -30.98
C ALA A 309 0.58 -1.84 -31.42
N ARG A 310 1.88 -2.04 -31.13
CA ARG A 310 2.64 -3.21 -31.57
C ARG A 310 2.25 -4.48 -30.81
N TYR A 311 2.10 -4.37 -29.49
CA TYR A 311 1.79 -5.51 -28.64
C TYR A 311 0.29 -5.66 -28.40
N GLY A 312 -0.53 -4.91 -29.17
CA GLY A 312 -1.97 -5.04 -29.32
C GLY A 312 -2.60 -5.78 -28.18
N ASN A 313 -3.09 -5.04 -27.19
CA ASN A 313 -3.49 -5.61 -25.92
C ASN A 313 -4.28 -6.91 -26.12
N THR A 314 -3.93 -7.98 -25.40
CA THR A 314 -4.73 -9.23 -25.33
C THR A 314 -6.16 -8.98 -24.78
N ARG A 315 -6.50 -7.72 -24.56
CA ARG A 315 -7.66 -7.17 -23.87
C ARG A 315 -8.58 -6.33 -24.80
N GLY A 316 -8.45 -6.44 -26.14
CA GLY A 316 -9.48 -5.98 -27.08
C GLY A 316 -9.58 -4.46 -27.27
N THR A 317 -8.50 -3.72 -27.04
CA THR A 317 -8.45 -2.28 -27.29
C THR A 317 -8.52 -1.99 -28.79
N ASP A 318 -9.29 -0.97 -29.20
CA ASP A 318 -9.33 -0.51 -30.59
C ASP A 318 -7.98 0.11 -30.99
N VAL A 319 -7.08 -0.74 -31.50
CA VAL A 319 -5.73 -0.38 -31.96
C VAL A 319 -5.79 0.74 -33.01
N SER A 320 -6.90 0.84 -33.76
CA SER A 320 -7.06 1.87 -34.79
C SER A 320 -7.07 3.30 -34.22
N ALA A 321 -7.60 3.49 -33.02
CA ALA A 321 -7.62 4.82 -32.39
C ALA A 321 -6.22 5.25 -31.91
N VAL A 322 -5.40 4.31 -31.42
CA VAL A 322 -4.01 4.57 -31.03
C VAL A 322 -3.13 4.80 -32.27
N GLU A 323 -3.34 4.02 -33.33
CA GLU A 323 -2.65 4.21 -34.61
C GLU A 323 -2.93 5.59 -35.21
N ALA A 324 -4.16 6.10 -35.10
CA ALA A 324 -4.50 7.44 -35.60
C ALA A 324 -3.66 8.52 -34.91
N VAL A 325 -3.51 8.45 -33.58
CA VAL A 325 -2.67 9.38 -32.81
C VAL A 325 -1.19 9.26 -33.22
N ILE A 326 -0.68 8.03 -33.41
CA ILE A 326 0.71 7.81 -33.87
C ILE A 326 0.92 8.43 -35.27
N ARG A 327 -0.03 8.27 -36.19
CA ARG A 327 0.04 8.84 -37.54
C ARG A 327 0.05 10.37 -37.53
N HIS A 328 -0.53 11.02 -36.52
CA HIS A 328 -0.47 12.48 -36.35
C HIS A 328 0.85 12.95 -35.70
N LEU A 329 1.37 12.17 -34.74
CA LEU A 329 2.60 12.51 -34.01
C LEU A 329 3.86 12.39 -34.87
N VAL A 330 4.00 11.28 -35.61
CA VAL A 330 5.24 10.96 -36.33
C VAL A 330 5.64 12.04 -37.36
N PRO A 331 4.76 12.54 -38.24
CA PRO A 331 5.12 13.60 -39.18
C PRO A 331 5.54 14.90 -38.49
N ARG A 332 4.93 15.25 -37.35
CA ARG A 332 5.28 16.46 -36.60
C ARG A 332 6.65 16.38 -35.97
N ILE A 333 7.02 15.21 -35.44
CA ILE A 333 8.38 14.96 -34.95
C ILE A 333 9.37 15.15 -36.10
N PHE A 334 9.11 14.57 -37.28
CA PHE A 334 9.98 14.74 -38.45
C PHE A 334 10.10 16.19 -38.93
N ILE A 335 9.03 16.98 -38.86
CA ILE A 335 9.05 18.41 -39.24
C ILE A 335 9.80 19.26 -38.21
N GLY A 336 9.69 18.93 -36.91
CA GLY A 336 10.29 19.70 -35.83
C GLY A 336 11.76 19.37 -35.57
N LEU A 337 12.27 18.23 -36.06
CA LEU A 337 13.69 17.92 -35.99
C LEU A 337 14.49 18.93 -36.83
N PRO A 338 15.56 19.51 -36.28
CA PRO A 338 16.42 20.40 -37.06
C PRO A 338 16.99 19.63 -38.25
N ALA A 339 16.98 20.26 -39.44
CA ALA A 339 17.61 19.70 -40.63
C ALA A 339 19.07 19.36 -40.32
N ALA A 340 19.45 18.10 -40.52
CA ALA A 340 20.81 17.60 -40.30
C ALA A 340 21.82 18.19 -41.27
#